data_AF-A0A251RRQ0-F1
#
_entry.id   AF-A0A251RRQ0-F1
#
_cell.length_a   1.000
_cell.length_b   1.000
_cell.length_c   1.000
_cell.angle_alpha   90.00
_cell.angle_beta   90.00
_cell.angle_gamma   90.00
#
_symmetry.space_group_name_H-M   'P 1'
#
loop_
_entity.id
_entity.type
_entity.pdbx_description
1 polymer ?
#
loop_
_entity_poly.entity_id
_entity_poly.type
_entity_poly.pdbx_seq_one_letter_code
_entity_poly.pdbx_strand_id
1 'polypeptide(L)'
;MLRRVNEFEKSKAAFDEEKAKFEADRKSEEWGREGLKGKLRAAEELLAKENAEWKKICERDNQRAYAARSKIVELKGKVADLTAKVEDAQAAQAAKEQTEVELAGVKAQLSGKDKDLMAKDVEIAELKRHLQEQVDKSESLEIDLEAEKVKATTAEEAKQKAEEVRDISTTALNVAQNNYSEAQSIVDTLVSEADWLRGKGIFLMANSILNAGELDKAVATLIDASHAVGHRGGYLECTQHATEMLGQEFDTSHCSVTDQAEDELTRTEHGYDHMSIPVMNLVTEALKHDYWCQPLKTILDPPETVEVSDEEEPIGDDGGNDGDDDNHGDDGDGFE
;
A
#
# COMPACT_ATOMS: atom_id res chain seq x y z
N MET A 1 207.11 0.66 40.19
CA MET A 1 206.71 0.58 38.76
C MET A 1 205.65 -0.50 38.49
N LEU A 2 205.75 -1.73 39.01
CA LEU A 2 204.77 -2.81 38.76
C LEU A 2 203.29 -2.49 39.11
N ARG A 3 203.03 -1.71 40.16
CA ARG A 3 201.64 -1.42 40.59
C ARG A 3 200.86 -0.55 39.58
N ARG A 4 201.53 0.42 38.93
CA ARG A 4 200.93 1.33 37.93
C ARG A 4 200.58 0.64 36.61
N VAL A 5 201.38 -0.34 36.18
CA VAL A 5 201.11 -1.11 34.94
C VAL A 5 199.87 -1.99 35.13
N ASN A 6 199.75 -2.63 36.30
CA ASN A 6 198.60 -3.48 36.62
C ASN A 6 197.29 -2.68 36.74
N GLU A 7 197.35 -1.43 37.23
CA GLU A 7 196.20 -0.51 37.25
C GLU A 7 195.78 -0.06 35.85
N PHE A 8 196.73 0.22 34.94
CA PHE A 8 196.43 0.59 33.57
C PHE A 8 195.83 -0.57 32.77
N GLU A 9 196.35 -1.80 32.92
CA GLU A 9 195.77 -2.97 32.26
C GLU A 9 194.35 -3.26 32.77
N LYS A 10 194.09 -3.11 34.08
CA LYS A 10 192.73 -3.17 34.62
C LYS A 10 191.80 -2.11 34.02
N SER A 11 192.27 -0.87 33.92
CA SER A 11 191.47 0.23 33.34
C SER A 11 191.19 0.01 31.85
N LYS A 12 192.15 -0.56 31.11
CA LYS A 12 191.98 -0.87 29.69
C LYS A 12 190.96 -1.99 29.50
N ALA A 13 191.05 -3.06 30.28
CA ALA A 13 190.06 -4.14 30.25
C ALA A 13 188.65 -3.64 30.60
N ALA A 14 188.51 -2.76 31.59
CA ALA A 14 187.23 -2.14 31.95
C ALA A 14 186.67 -1.26 30.82
N PHE A 15 187.53 -0.50 30.12
CA PHE A 15 187.11 0.31 28.98
C PHE A 15 186.64 -0.55 27.79
N ASP A 16 187.37 -1.63 27.48
CA ASP A 16 186.99 -2.55 26.40
C ASP A 16 185.67 -3.29 26.76
N GLU A 17 185.45 -3.61 28.03
CA GLU A 17 184.19 -4.17 28.52
C GLU A 17 183.02 -3.17 28.42
N GLU A 18 183.23 -1.91 28.81
CA GLU A 18 182.19 -0.87 28.69
C GLU A 18 181.85 -0.57 27.23
N LYS A 19 182.86 -0.51 26.36
CA LYS A 19 182.67 -0.34 24.92
C LYS A 19 181.86 -1.48 24.31
N ALA A 20 182.10 -2.72 24.74
CA ALA A 20 181.31 -3.87 24.29
C ALA A 20 179.85 -3.80 24.76
N LYS A 21 179.61 -3.35 26.01
CA LYS A 21 178.25 -3.10 26.51
C LYS A 21 177.54 -2.01 25.73
N PHE A 22 178.19 -0.88 25.47
CA PHE A 22 177.60 0.21 24.71
C PHE A 22 177.20 -0.21 23.29
N GLU A 23 178.05 -0.97 22.59
CA GLU A 23 177.70 -1.49 21.26
C GLU A 23 176.57 -2.54 21.29
N ALA A 24 176.49 -3.35 22.35
CA ALA A 24 175.38 -4.29 22.55
C ALA A 24 174.06 -3.54 22.81
N ASP A 25 174.07 -2.53 23.68
CA ASP A 25 172.92 -1.68 23.96
C ASP A 25 172.49 -0.89 22.73
N ARG A 26 173.42 -0.30 21.98
CA ARG A 26 173.13 0.41 20.72
C ARG A 26 172.42 -0.50 19.72
N LYS A 27 172.88 -1.75 19.54
CA LYS A 27 172.23 -2.71 18.65
C LYS A 27 170.84 -3.12 19.16
N SER A 28 170.68 -3.30 20.47
CA SER A 28 169.38 -3.59 21.08
C SER A 28 168.39 -2.45 20.88
N GLU A 29 168.82 -1.20 21.03
CA GLU A 29 167.99 -0.01 20.76
C GLU A 29 167.62 0.10 19.28
N GLU A 30 168.56 -0.15 18.35
CA GLU A 30 168.28 -0.14 16.91
C GLU A 30 167.24 -1.23 16.54
N TRP A 31 167.37 -2.43 17.10
CA TRP A 31 166.38 -3.51 16.93
C TRP A 31 165.03 -3.15 17.54
N GLY A 32 165.02 -2.53 18.72
CA GLY A 32 163.80 -2.04 19.36
C GLY A 32 163.11 -0.96 18.51
N ARG A 33 163.88 -0.02 17.96
CA ARG A 33 163.38 1.07 17.12
C ARG A 33 162.81 0.56 15.81
N GLU A 34 163.48 -0.38 15.13
CA GLU A 34 162.97 -0.95 13.88
C GLU A 34 161.74 -1.86 14.13
N GLY A 35 161.72 -2.59 15.25
CA GLY A 35 160.55 -3.35 15.69
C GLY A 35 159.31 -2.47 15.95
N LEU A 36 159.50 -1.30 16.58
CA LEU A 36 158.43 -0.32 16.78
C LEU A 36 157.98 0.31 15.46
N LYS A 37 158.91 0.61 14.55
CA LYS A 37 158.62 1.15 13.21
C LYS A 37 157.80 0.18 12.37
N GLY A 38 158.09 -1.12 12.45
CA GLY A 38 157.28 -2.18 11.82
C GLY A 38 155.86 -2.24 12.37
N LYS A 39 155.69 -2.15 13.70
CA LYS A 39 154.36 -2.11 14.34
C LYS A 39 153.55 -0.86 13.95
N LEU A 40 154.22 0.30 13.84
CA LEU A 40 153.56 1.54 13.42
C LEU A 40 153.00 1.42 12.00
N ARG A 41 153.79 0.91 11.04
CA ARG A 41 153.30 0.70 9.66
C ARG A 41 152.14 -0.30 9.59
N ALA A 42 152.20 -1.38 10.37
CA ALA A 42 151.11 -2.36 10.42
C ALA A 42 149.80 -1.74 10.97
N ALA A 43 149.90 -0.86 11.97
CA ALA A 43 148.76 -0.13 12.50
C ALA A 43 148.20 0.89 11.49
N GLU A 44 149.06 1.62 10.78
CA GLU A 44 148.64 2.55 9.71
C GLU A 44 147.90 1.82 8.57
N GLU A 45 148.37 0.63 8.19
CA GLU A 45 147.75 -0.16 7.13
C GLU A 45 146.39 -0.75 7.54
N LEU A 46 146.22 -1.12 8.81
CA LEU A 46 144.90 -1.51 9.36
C LEU A 46 143.93 -0.33 9.41
N LEU A 47 144.39 0.84 9.86
CA LEU A 47 143.56 2.05 9.92
C LEU A 47 143.10 2.48 8.52
N ALA A 48 143.96 2.35 7.51
CA ALA A 48 143.61 2.64 6.12
C ALA A 48 142.52 1.67 5.59
N LYS A 49 142.60 0.38 5.95
CA LYS A 49 141.58 -0.62 5.58
C LYS A 49 140.24 -0.35 6.27
N GLU A 50 140.25 -0.08 7.57
CA GLU A 50 139.03 0.25 8.32
C GLU A 50 138.34 1.51 7.77
N ASN A 51 139.10 2.57 7.47
CA ASN A 51 138.55 3.79 6.89
C ASN A 51 137.91 3.55 5.51
N ALA A 52 138.50 2.68 4.68
CA ALA A 52 137.94 2.32 3.38
C ALA A 52 136.66 1.49 3.51
N GLU A 53 136.58 0.58 4.48
CA GLU A 53 135.38 -0.20 4.76
C GLU A 53 134.23 0.65 5.32
N TRP A 54 134.53 1.55 6.26
CA TRP A 54 133.55 2.50 6.79
C TRP A 54 132.93 3.36 5.70
N LYS A 55 133.74 3.87 4.77
CA LYS A 55 133.25 4.68 3.65
C LYS A 55 132.28 3.89 2.77
N LYS A 56 132.58 2.62 2.47
CA LYS A 56 131.69 1.73 1.69
C LYS A 56 130.38 1.43 2.42
N ILE A 57 130.40 1.29 3.74
CA ILE A 57 129.18 1.05 4.54
C ILE A 57 128.30 2.30 4.53
N CYS A 58 128.87 3.48 4.78
CA CYS A 58 128.12 4.74 4.75
C CYS A 58 127.43 4.98 3.39
N GLU A 59 128.12 4.69 2.28
CA GLU A 59 127.56 4.89 0.94
C GLU A 59 126.40 3.93 0.65
N ARG A 60 126.53 2.66 1.07
CA ARG A 60 125.46 1.66 0.95
C ARG A 60 124.22 2.03 1.76
N ASP A 61 124.41 2.47 3.00
CA ASP A 61 123.30 2.85 3.88
C ASP A 61 122.62 4.13 3.41
N ASN A 62 123.38 5.09 2.87
CA ASN A 62 122.81 6.29 2.25
C ASN A 62 121.92 5.92 1.05
N GLN A 63 122.36 5.00 0.17
CA GLN A 63 121.54 4.51 -0.94
C GLN A 63 120.26 3.81 -0.48
N ARG A 64 120.34 2.97 0.58
CA ARG A 64 119.15 2.33 1.18
C ARG A 64 118.16 3.36 1.74
N ALA A 65 118.66 4.41 2.41
CA ALA A 65 117.83 5.47 2.95
C ALA A 65 117.08 6.24 1.84
N TYR A 66 117.75 6.55 0.73
CA TYR A 66 117.10 7.17 -0.43
C TYR A 66 116.03 6.27 -1.07
N ALA A 67 116.32 4.98 -1.27
CA ALA A 67 115.36 4.03 -1.83
C ALA A 67 114.10 3.89 -0.95
N ALA A 68 114.28 3.82 0.38
CA ALA A 68 113.18 3.76 1.33
C ALA A 68 112.32 5.04 1.29
N ARG A 69 112.95 6.22 1.23
CA ARG A 69 112.22 7.50 1.10
C ARG A 69 111.39 7.57 -0.16
N SER A 70 111.92 7.16 -1.31
CA SER A 70 111.17 7.11 -2.57
C SER A 70 109.97 6.16 -2.48
N LYS A 71 110.13 4.99 -1.85
CA LYS A 71 109.04 4.02 -1.64
C LYS A 71 107.93 4.57 -0.73
N ILE A 72 108.30 5.31 0.32
CA ILE A 72 107.34 5.96 1.23
C ILE A 72 106.51 7.01 0.46
N VAL A 73 107.14 7.80 -0.40
CA VAL A 73 106.44 8.80 -1.23
C VAL A 73 105.47 8.11 -2.19
N GLU A 74 105.89 7.04 -2.87
CA GLU A 74 105.03 6.25 -3.77
C GLU A 74 103.79 5.69 -3.03
N LEU A 75 104.00 5.08 -1.86
CA LEU A 75 102.92 4.51 -1.05
C LEU A 75 101.97 5.58 -0.50
N LYS A 76 102.49 6.75 -0.08
CA LYS A 76 101.64 7.89 0.31
C LYS A 76 100.72 8.34 -0.81
N GLY A 77 101.23 8.39 -2.06
CA GLY A 77 100.40 8.69 -3.22
C GLY A 77 99.27 7.68 -3.41
N LYS A 78 99.58 6.37 -3.35
CA LYS A 78 98.57 5.30 -3.46
C LYS A 78 97.53 5.33 -2.34
N VAL A 79 97.93 5.66 -1.12
CA VAL A 79 97.01 5.79 0.02
C VAL A 79 96.06 6.97 -0.20
N ALA A 80 96.55 8.11 -0.69
CA ALA A 80 95.70 9.25 -1.01
C ALA A 80 94.70 8.92 -2.12
N ASP A 81 95.14 8.29 -3.21
CA ASP A 81 94.26 7.87 -4.31
C ASP A 81 93.19 6.85 -3.87
N LEU A 82 93.56 5.89 -3.02
CA LEU A 82 92.61 4.92 -2.47
C LEU A 82 91.64 5.56 -1.48
N THR A 83 92.09 6.53 -0.68
CA THR A 83 91.22 7.25 0.26
C THR A 83 90.17 8.05 -0.51
N ALA A 84 90.56 8.79 -1.55
CA ALA A 84 89.62 9.51 -2.42
C ALA A 84 88.59 8.57 -3.06
N LYS A 85 89.02 7.40 -3.56
CA LYS A 85 88.09 6.40 -4.12
C LYS A 85 87.13 5.80 -3.10
N VAL A 86 87.55 5.65 -1.85
CA VAL A 86 86.67 5.17 -0.76
C VAL A 86 85.64 6.24 -0.40
N GLU A 87 86.04 7.50 -0.31
CA GLU A 87 85.13 8.62 -0.07
C GLU A 87 84.09 8.76 -1.20
N ASP A 88 84.52 8.68 -2.47
CA ASP A 88 83.62 8.70 -3.63
C ASP A 88 82.66 7.50 -3.63
N ALA A 89 83.15 6.30 -3.29
CA ALA A 89 82.30 5.10 -3.20
C ALA A 89 81.29 5.19 -2.04
N GLN A 90 81.68 5.77 -0.90
CA GLN A 90 80.79 6.01 0.24
C GLN A 90 79.73 7.06 -0.09
N ALA A 91 80.08 8.13 -0.79
CA ALA A 91 79.13 9.14 -1.26
C ALA A 91 78.13 8.55 -2.28
N ALA A 92 78.61 7.73 -3.22
CA ALA A 92 77.75 7.04 -4.17
C ALA A 92 76.82 6.02 -3.49
N GLN A 93 77.29 5.33 -2.45
CA GLN A 93 76.46 4.40 -1.69
C GLN A 93 75.40 5.12 -0.84
N ALA A 94 75.76 6.23 -0.19
CA ALA A 94 74.80 7.06 0.55
C ALA A 94 73.70 7.64 -0.37
N ALA A 95 74.08 8.10 -1.57
CA ALA A 95 73.11 8.57 -2.58
C ALA A 95 72.19 7.43 -3.05
N LYS A 96 72.73 6.23 -3.28
CA LYS A 96 71.95 5.05 -3.65
C LYS A 96 70.95 4.67 -2.54
N GLU A 97 71.40 4.60 -1.29
CA GLU A 97 70.55 4.30 -0.13
C GLU A 97 69.44 5.35 0.03
N GLN A 98 69.73 6.64 -0.17
CA GLN A 98 68.71 7.70 -0.15
C GLN A 98 67.66 7.50 -1.25
N THR A 99 68.07 7.20 -2.49
CA THR A 99 67.12 6.94 -3.59
C THR A 99 66.30 5.67 -3.39
N GLU A 100 66.86 4.62 -2.78
CA GLU A 100 66.12 3.40 -2.43
C GLU A 100 65.08 3.66 -1.33
N VAL A 101 65.40 4.50 -0.34
CA VAL A 101 64.45 4.94 0.70
C VAL A 101 63.33 5.80 0.11
N GLU A 102 63.63 6.74 -0.79
CA GLU A 102 62.60 7.54 -1.47
C GLU A 102 61.71 6.67 -2.37
N LEU A 103 62.30 5.72 -3.12
CA LEU A 103 61.55 4.77 -3.94
C LEU A 103 60.66 3.86 -3.08
N ALA A 104 61.14 3.38 -1.93
CA ALA A 104 60.35 2.62 -0.98
C ALA A 104 59.22 3.46 -0.38
N GLY A 105 59.47 4.73 -0.07
CA GLY A 105 58.48 5.69 0.40
C GLY A 105 57.37 5.94 -0.62
N VAL A 106 57.73 6.19 -1.88
CA VAL A 106 56.76 6.36 -2.98
C VAL A 106 55.96 5.08 -3.22
N LYS A 107 56.61 3.90 -3.21
CA LYS A 107 55.92 2.61 -3.36
C LYS A 107 54.93 2.35 -2.21
N ALA A 108 55.30 2.69 -0.97
CA ALA A 108 54.40 2.58 0.17
C ALA A 108 53.20 3.54 0.06
N GLN A 109 53.42 4.79 -0.36
CA GLN A 109 52.33 5.74 -0.60
C GLN A 109 51.40 5.31 -1.73
N LEU A 110 51.94 4.81 -2.85
CA LEU A 110 51.15 4.27 -3.95
C LEU A 110 50.34 3.05 -3.49
N SER A 111 50.95 2.13 -2.74
CA SER A 111 50.21 1.00 -2.17
C SER A 111 49.11 1.42 -1.19
N GLY A 112 49.33 2.49 -0.42
CA GLY A 112 48.29 3.07 0.45
C GLY A 112 47.12 3.62 -0.37
N LYS A 113 47.40 4.44 -1.39
CA LYS A 113 46.38 4.99 -2.29
C LYS A 113 45.63 3.92 -3.07
N ASP A 114 46.31 2.88 -3.54
CA ASP A 114 45.67 1.75 -4.23
C ASP A 114 44.69 1.02 -3.29
N LYS A 115 45.07 0.81 -2.03
CA LYS A 115 44.16 0.22 -1.02
C LYS A 115 42.96 1.12 -0.73
N ASP A 116 43.17 2.43 -0.64
CA ASP A 116 42.09 3.39 -0.43
C ASP A 116 41.13 3.44 -1.62
N LEU A 117 41.66 3.41 -2.86
CA LEU A 117 40.85 3.35 -4.08
C LEU A 117 40.03 2.06 -4.12
N MET A 118 40.63 0.91 -3.81
CA MET A 118 39.90 -0.37 -3.73
C MET A 118 38.81 -0.33 -2.66
N ALA A 119 39.05 0.29 -1.51
CA ALA A 119 38.03 0.48 -0.48
C ALA A 119 36.87 1.37 -0.97
N LYS A 120 37.18 2.44 -1.73
CA LYS A 120 36.17 3.30 -2.35
C LYS A 120 35.37 2.61 -3.44
N ASP A 121 35.99 1.76 -4.25
CA ASP A 121 35.29 0.96 -5.26
C ASP A 121 34.30 -0.03 -4.61
N VAL A 122 34.68 -0.64 -3.48
CA VAL A 122 33.77 -1.49 -2.69
C VAL A 122 32.59 -0.68 -2.13
N GLU A 123 32.85 0.49 -1.53
CA GLU A 123 31.80 1.39 -1.01
C GLU A 123 30.83 1.83 -2.13
N ILE A 124 31.36 2.16 -3.31
CA ILE A 124 30.55 2.51 -4.49
C ILE A 124 29.68 1.33 -4.94
N ALA A 125 30.23 0.11 -4.95
CA ALA A 125 29.47 -1.09 -5.32
C ALA A 125 28.35 -1.37 -4.31
N GLU A 126 28.60 -1.21 -3.02
CA GLU A 126 27.60 -1.36 -1.96
C GLU A 126 26.50 -0.30 -2.05
N LEU A 127 26.85 0.97 -2.30
CA LEU A 127 25.88 2.06 -2.49
C LEU A 127 25.02 1.83 -3.73
N LYS A 128 25.61 1.35 -4.84
CA LYS A 128 24.84 0.98 -6.04
C LYS A 128 23.87 -0.17 -5.77
N ARG A 129 24.30 -1.19 -5.04
CA ARG A 129 23.44 -2.31 -4.63
C ARG A 129 22.27 -1.82 -3.78
N HIS A 130 22.53 -1.01 -2.75
CA HIS A 130 21.46 -0.47 -1.89
C HIS A 130 20.50 0.43 -2.68
N LEU A 131 21.01 1.24 -3.61
CA LEU A 131 20.16 2.07 -4.46
C LEU A 131 19.23 1.20 -5.32
N GLN A 132 19.76 0.14 -5.93
CA GLN A 132 18.94 -0.79 -6.73
C GLN A 132 17.88 -1.48 -5.86
N GLU A 133 18.24 -1.95 -4.67
CA GLU A 133 17.27 -2.56 -3.74
C GLU A 133 16.15 -1.60 -3.33
N GLN A 134 16.44 -0.30 -3.20
CA GLN A 134 15.43 0.72 -2.94
C GLN A 134 14.53 0.96 -4.15
N VAL A 135 15.10 0.96 -5.37
CA VAL A 135 14.32 1.06 -6.61
C VAL A 135 13.36 -0.13 -6.72
N ASP A 136 13.87 -1.37 -6.61
CA ASP A 136 13.07 -2.59 -6.71
C ASP A 136 11.94 -2.60 -5.64
N LYS A 137 12.25 -2.17 -4.42
CA LYS A 137 11.26 -2.04 -3.34
C LYS A 137 10.20 -0.97 -3.66
N SER A 138 10.59 0.16 -4.23
CA SER A 138 9.66 1.22 -4.62
C SER A 138 8.72 0.80 -5.75
N GLU A 139 9.23 0.10 -6.75
CA GLU A 139 8.43 -0.46 -7.85
C GLU A 139 7.43 -1.51 -7.34
N SER A 140 7.87 -2.38 -6.41
CA SER A 140 6.97 -3.35 -5.76
C SER A 140 5.83 -2.65 -5.01
N LEU A 141 6.13 -1.60 -4.25
CA LEU A 141 5.12 -0.84 -3.51
C LEU A 141 4.16 -0.08 -4.44
N GLU A 142 4.64 0.40 -5.59
CA GLU A 142 3.78 1.05 -6.59
C GLU A 142 2.80 0.05 -7.23
N ILE A 143 3.26 -1.18 -7.52
CA ILE A 143 2.39 -2.27 -8.00
C ILE A 143 1.33 -2.62 -6.95
N ASP A 144 1.72 -2.77 -5.68
CA ASP A 144 0.80 -3.09 -4.60
C ASP A 144 -0.25 -1.99 -4.39
N LEU A 145 0.18 -0.71 -4.45
CA LEU A 145 -0.70 0.45 -4.34
C LEU A 145 -1.68 0.55 -5.52
N GLU A 146 -1.24 0.26 -6.74
CA GLU A 146 -2.12 0.25 -7.91
C GLU A 146 -3.12 -0.91 -7.82
N ALA A 147 -2.68 -2.09 -7.37
CA ALA A 147 -3.57 -3.22 -7.12
C ALA A 147 -4.60 -2.92 -6.00
N GLU A 148 -4.20 -2.19 -4.96
CA GLU A 148 -5.10 -1.74 -3.90
C GLU A 148 -6.12 -0.73 -4.43
N LYS A 149 -5.69 0.25 -5.24
CA LYS A 149 -6.60 1.21 -5.89
C LYS A 149 -7.63 0.51 -6.76
N VAL A 150 -7.22 -0.45 -7.60
CA VAL A 150 -8.15 -1.24 -8.42
C VAL A 150 -9.13 -2.00 -7.54
N LYS A 151 -8.68 -2.62 -6.44
CA LYS A 151 -9.59 -3.28 -5.49
C LYS A 151 -10.58 -2.30 -4.86
N ALA A 152 -10.12 -1.11 -4.48
CA ALA A 152 -10.97 -0.07 -3.89
C ALA A 152 -12.01 0.44 -4.88
N THR A 153 -11.65 0.70 -6.15
CA THR A 153 -12.62 1.11 -7.18
C THR A 153 -13.63 0.00 -7.45
N THR A 154 -13.18 -1.26 -7.54
CA THR A 154 -14.09 -2.40 -7.75
C THR A 154 -15.03 -2.60 -6.56
N ALA A 155 -14.55 -2.38 -5.34
CA ALA A 155 -15.37 -2.45 -4.13
C ALA A 155 -16.41 -1.33 -4.07
N GLU A 156 -16.03 -0.10 -4.44
CA GLU A 156 -16.97 1.02 -4.47
C GLU A 156 -18.01 0.85 -5.59
N GLU A 157 -17.62 0.37 -6.77
CA GLU A 157 -18.58 0.01 -7.83
C GLU A 157 -19.56 -1.10 -7.39
N ALA A 158 -19.07 -2.11 -6.66
CA ALA A 158 -19.91 -3.16 -6.13
C ALA A 158 -20.89 -2.64 -5.06
N LYS A 159 -20.42 -1.72 -4.20
CA LYS A 159 -21.23 -1.06 -3.18
C LYS A 159 -22.31 -0.18 -3.83
N GLN A 160 -21.95 0.61 -4.84
CA GLN A 160 -22.90 1.45 -5.58
C GLN A 160 -23.98 0.59 -6.26
N LYS A 161 -23.59 -0.51 -6.92
CA LYS A 161 -24.57 -1.46 -7.49
C LYS A 161 -25.46 -2.10 -6.43
N ALA A 162 -24.92 -2.44 -5.26
CA ALA A 162 -25.71 -3.00 -4.17
C ALA A 162 -26.71 -1.99 -3.59
N GLU A 163 -26.34 -0.70 -3.56
CA GLU A 163 -27.20 0.40 -3.16
C GLU A 163 -28.30 0.66 -4.19
N GLU A 164 -27.99 0.72 -5.48
CA GLU A 164 -28.98 0.81 -6.55
C GLU A 164 -30.00 -0.34 -6.51
N VAL A 165 -29.53 -1.57 -6.30
CA VAL A 165 -30.42 -2.74 -6.14
C VAL A 165 -31.31 -2.61 -4.90
N ARG A 166 -30.78 -2.08 -3.80
CA ARG A 166 -31.57 -1.84 -2.58
C ARG A 166 -32.65 -0.78 -2.80
N ASP A 167 -32.33 0.30 -3.52
CA ASP A 167 -33.28 1.38 -3.84
C ASP A 167 -34.39 0.89 -4.78
N ILE A 168 -34.03 0.10 -5.80
CA ILE A 168 -35.01 -0.55 -6.70
C ILE A 168 -35.91 -1.50 -5.90
N SER A 169 -35.33 -2.32 -5.01
CA SER A 169 -36.10 -3.24 -4.17
C SER A 169 -37.04 -2.50 -3.22
N THR A 170 -36.61 -1.37 -2.66
CA THR A 170 -37.42 -0.54 -1.75
C THR A 170 -38.56 0.11 -2.51
N THR A 171 -38.29 0.64 -3.72
CA THR A 171 -39.31 1.21 -4.60
C THR A 171 -40.35 0.15 -5.02
N ALA A 172 -39.89 -1.05 -5.40
CA ALA A 172 -40.78 -2.15 -5.76
C ALA A 172 -41.66 -2.60 -4.57
N LEU A 173 -41.11 -2.63 -3.36
CA LEU A 173 -41.87 -2.94 -2.16
C LEU A 173 -42.94 -1.89 -1.86
N ASN A 174 -42.61 -0.60 -1.99
CA ASN A 174 -43.57 0.49 -1.79
C ASN A 174 -44.72 0.43 -2.81
N VAL A 175 -44.42 0.13 -4.08
CA VAL A 175 -45.45 -0.07 -5.12
C VAL A 175 -46.35 -1.26 -4.77
N ALA A 176 -45.77 -2.39 -4.35
CA ALA A 176 -46.54 -3.56 -3.96
C ALA A 176 -47.45 -3.28 -2.74
N GLN A 177 -46.95 -2.54 -1.74
CA GLN A 177 -47.72 -2.12 -0.58
C GLN A 177 -48.87 -1.18 -0.95
N ASN A 178 -48.62 -0.20 -1.83
CA ASN A 178 -49.66 0.72 -2.29
C ASN A 178 -50.76 -0.03 -3.06
N ASN A 179 -50.37 -0.90 -4.00
CA ASN A 179 -51.32 -1.72 -4.75
C ASN A 179 -52.13 -2.65 -3.84
N TYR A 180 -51.51 -3.20 -2.79
CA TYR A 180 -52.22 -4.00 -1.80
C TYR A 180 -53.24 -3.16 -1.03
N SER A 181 -52.88 -1.93 -0.60
CA SER A 181 -53.81 -1.04 0.09
C SER A 181 -54.99 -0.60 -0.79
N GLU A 182 -54.75 -0.35 -2.07
CA GLU A 182 -55.80 -0.02 -3.05
C GLU A 182 -56.74 -1.22 -3.28
N ALA A 183 -56.16 -2.41 -3.49
CA ALA A 183 -56.94 -3.64 -3.63
C ALA A 183 -57.78 -3.93 -2.37
N GLN A 184 -57.21 -3.72 -1.17
CA GLN A 184 -57.92 -3.89 0.08
C GLN A 184 -59.09 -2.90 0.19
N SER A 185 -58.91 -1.63 -0.17
CA SER A 185 -59.98 -0.63 -0.18
C SER A 185 -61.12 -1.01 -1.14
N ILE A 186 -60.81 -1.59 -2.30
CA ILE A 186 -61.82 -2.10 -3.24
C ILE A 186 -62.57 -3.28 -2.62
N VAL A 187 -61.86 -4.23 -2.01
CA VAL A 187 -62.47 -5.39 -1.33
C VAL A 187 -63.38 -4.94 -0.20
N ASP A 188 -62.95 -4.02 0.66
CA ASP A 188 -63.73 -3.50 1.78
C ASP A 188 -65.01 -2.80 1.29
N THR A 189 -64.93 -2.08 0.17
CA THR A 189 -66.08 -1.47 -0.48
C THR A 189 -67.06 -2.53 -0.97
N LEU A 190 -66.58 -3.52 -1.73
CA LEU A 190 -67.42 -4.62 -2.25
C LEU A 190 -68.06 -5.45 -1.13
N VAL A 191 -67.33 -5.72 -0.04
CA VAL A 191 -67.87 -6.42 1.14
C VAL A 191 -69.00 -5.59 1.76
N SER A 192 -68.78 -4.29 1.95
CA SER A 192 -69.81 -3.40 2.52
C SER A 192 -71.06 -3.30 1.63
N GLU A 193 -70.89 -3.24 0.32
CA GLU A 193 -72.00 -3.22 -0.64
C GLU A 193 -72.76 -4.55 -0.69
N ALA A 194 -72.05 -5.67 -0.70
CA ALA A 194 -72.64 -7.01 -0.66
C ALA A 194 -73.40 -7.24 0.66
N ASP A 195 -72.85 -6.78 1.78
CA ASP A 195 -73.49 -6.87 3.09
C ASP A 195 -74.75 -6.01 3.16
N TRP A 196 -74.74 -4.81 2.58
CA TRP A 196 -75.95 -3.98 2.46
C TRP A 196 -77.01 -4.65 1.59
N LEU A 197 -76.64 -5.18 0.42
CA LEU A 197 -77.58 -5.87 -0.48
C LEU A 197 -78.21 -7.08 0.21
N ARG A 198 -77.39 -7.89 0.91
CA ARG A 198 -77.82 -9.07 1.65
C ARG A 198 -78.70 -8.72 2.85
N GLY A 199 -78.34 -7.67 3.60
CA GLY A 199 -79.00 -7.30 4.85
C GLY A 199 -80.28 -6.46 4.66
N LYS A 200 -80.31 -5.61 3.64
CA LYS A 200 -81.41 -4.64 3.42
C LYS A 200 -81.92 -4.63 1.97
N GLY A 201 -81.01 -4.62 0.99
CA GLY A 201 -81.37 -4.40 -0.41
C GLY A 201 -82.37 -5.41 -0.98
N ILE A 202 -82.14 -6.72 -0.79
CA ILE A 202 -83.05 -7.78 -1.29
C ILE A 202 -84.45 -7.64 -0.68
N PHE A 203 -84.52 -7.35 0.62
CA PHE A 203 -85.78 -7.16 1.32
C PHE A 203 -86.54 -5.95 0.77
N LEU A 204 -85.86 -4.82 0.58
CA LEU A 204 -86.49 -3.62 0.01
C LEU A 204 -86.95 -3.82 -1.44
N MET A 205 -86.19 -4.56 -2.27
CA MET A 205 -86.61 -4.92 -3.62
C MET A 205 -87.89 -5.75 -3.60
N ALA A 206 -87.91 -6.82 -2.80
CA ALA A 206 -89.10 -7.67 -2.67
C ALA A 206 -90.31 -6.86 -2.17
N ASN A 207 -90.12 -6.01 -1.16
CA ASN A 207 -91.17 -5.15 -0.64
C ASN A 207 -91.69 -4.16 -1.69
N SER A 208 -90.81 -3.58 -2.50
CA SER A 208 -91.21 -2.64 -3.56
C SER A 208 -92.00 -3.31 -4.68
N ILE A 209 -91.68 -4.57 -5.01
CA ILE A 209 -92.42 -5.37 -6.00
C ILE A 209 -93.78 -5.77 -5.46
N LEU A 210 -93.83 -6.28 -4.23
CA LEU A 210 -95.07 -6.75 -3.61
C LEU A 210 -96.08 -5.64 -3.32
N ASN A 211 -95.61 -4.39 -3.14
CA ASN A 211 -96.47 -3.22 -2.97
C ASN A 211 -96.64 -2.41 -4.28
N ALA A 212 -96.28 -2.96 -5.43
CA ALA A 212 -96.46 -2.27 -6.70
C ALA A 212 -97.94 -2.23 -7.08
N GLY A 213 -98.47 -1.03 -7.33
CA GLY A 213 -99.88 -0.86 -7.69
C GLY A 213 -100.26 -1.54 -9.01
N GLU A 214 -99.30 -1.79 -9.90
CA GLU A 214 -99.50 -2.60 -11.11
C GLU A 214 -99.80 -4.06 -10.75
N LEU A 215 -99.07 -4.63 -9.79
CA LEU A 215 -99.28 -5.99 -9.29
C LEU A 215 -100.65 -6.13 -8.66
N ASP A 216 -101.02 -5.19 -7.78
CA ASP A 216 -102.33 -5.17 -7.13
C ASP A 216 -103.48 -5.12 -8.15
N LYS A 217 -103.37 -4.27 -9.18
CA LYS A 217 -104.39 -4.16 -10.24
C LYS A 217 -104.50 -5.43 -11.07
N ALA A 218 -103.38 -6.03 -11.45
CA ALA A 218 -103.39 -7.26 -12.23
C ALA A 218 -103.97 -8.43 -11.44
N VAL A 219 -103.60 -8.58 -10.17
CA VAL A 219 -104.16 -9.60 -9.28
C VAL A 219 -105.66 -9.39 -9.07
N ALA A 220 -106.10 -8.15 -8.84
CA ALA A 220 -107.53 -7.84 -8.70
C ALA A 220 -108.32 -8.22 -9.97
N THR A 221 -107.79 -7.88 -11.14
CA THR A 221 -108.43 -8.19 -12.44
C THR A 221 -108.49 -9.70 -12.68
N LEU A 222 -107.42 -10.42 -12.33
CA LEU A 222 -107.35 -11.88 -12.43
C LEU A 222 -108.35 -12.57 -11.49
N ILE A 223 -108.49 -12.07 -10.25
CA ILE A 223 -109.48 -12.55 -9.28
C ILE A 223 -110.89 -12.34 -9.83
N ASP A 224 -111.20 -11.16 -10.36
CA ASP A 224 -112.52 -10.86 -10.92
C ASP A 224 -112.86 -11.75 -12.13
N ALA A 225 -111.91 -11.95 -13.05
CA ALA A 225 -112.09 -12.85 -14.20
C ALA A 225 -112.25 -14.31 -13.76
N SER A 226 -111.47 -14.76 -12.78
CA SER A 226 -111.56 -16.11 -12.21
C SER A 226 -112.92 -16.34 -11.55
N HIS A 227 -113.44 -15.36 -10.80
CA HIS A 227 -114.77 -15.42 -10.23
C HIS A 227 -115.85 -15.48 -11.31
N ALA A 228 -115.73 -14.70 -12.38
CA ALA A 228 -116.69 -14.73 -13.49
C ALA A 228 -116.77 -16.13 -14.15
N VAL A 229 -115.62 -16.74 -14.44
CA VAL A 229 -115.55 -18.13 -14.95
C VAL A 229 -116.19 -19.11 -13.98
N GLY A 230 -115.87 -19.02 -12.68
CA GLY A 230 -116.46 -19.87 -11.65
C GLY A 230 -117.98 -19.74 -11.55
N HIS A 231 -118.50 -18.50 -11.55
CA HIS A 231 -119.95 -18.23 -11.53
C HIS A 231 -120.66 -18.80 -12.76
N ARG A 232 -120.05 -18.65 -13.94
CA ARG A 232 -120.59 -19.20 -15.18
C ARG A 232 -120.59 -20.73 -15.16
N GLY A 233 -119.47 -21.35 -14.78
CA GLY A 233 -119.37 -22.80 -14.65
C GLY A 233 -120.43 -23.38 -13.72
N GLY A 234 -120.64 -22.75 -12.56
CA GLY A 234 -121.70 -23.14 -11.63
C GLY A 234 -123.11 -22.99 -12.22
N TYR A 235 -123.40 -21.90 -12.96
CA TYR A 235 -124.69 -21.73 -13.63
C TYR A 235 -124.93 -22.82 -14.68
N LEU A 236 -123.92 -23.14 -15.50
CA LEU A 236 -124.01 -24.18 -16.53
C LEU A 236 -124.27 -25.55 -15.92
N GLU A 237 -123.58 -25.89 -14.83
CA GLU A 237 -123.80 -27.14 -14.10
C GLU A 237 -125.22 -27.23 -13.54
N CYS A 238 -125.73 -26.16 -12.92
CA CYS A 238 -127.12 -26.11 -12.44
C CYS A 238 -128.14 -26.26 -13.59
N THR A 239 -127.91 -25.59 -14.71
CA THR A 239 -128.76 -25.65 -15.91
C THR A 239 -128.80 -27.06 -16.48
N GLN A 240 -127.65 -27.74 -16.52
CA GLN A 240 -127.56 -29.14 -16.92
C GLN A 240 -128.36 -30.04 -15.97
N HIS A 241 -128.14 -29.94 -14.65
CA HIS A 241 -128.88 -30.74 -13.67
C HIS A 241 -130.40 -30.51 -13.74
N ALA A 242 -130.85 -29.26 -13.91
CA ALA A 242 -132.27 -28.94 -14.07
C ALA A 242 -132.85 -29.53 -15.36
N THR A 243 -132.10 -29.47 -16.46
CA THR A 243 -132.48 -30.06 -17.75
C THR A 243 -132.65 -31.57 -17.65
N GLU A 244 -131.70 -32.25 -17.00
CA GLU A 244 -131.72 -33.70 -16.79
C GLU A 244 -132.90 -34.13 -15.89
N MET A 245 -133.22 -33.37 -14.83
CA MET A 245 -134.29 -33.69 -13.90
C MET A 245 -135.70 -33.44 -14.47
N LEU A 246 -135.88 -32.35 -15.22
CA LEU A 246 -137.20 -31.90 -15.69
C LEU A 246 -137.51 -32.35 -17.12
N GLY A 247 -136.52 -32.82 -17.88
CA GLY A 247 -136.68 -33.22 -19.28
C GLY A 247 -136.99 -32.04 -20.22
N GLN A 248 -136.73 -30.81 -19.77
CA GLN A 248 -136.90 -29.57 -20.52
C GLN A 248 -135.54 -28.90 -20.68
N GLU A 249 -135.20 -28.46 -21.89
CA GLU A 249 -133.95 -27.73 -22.15
C GLU A 249 -134.02 -26.33 -21.50
N PHE A 250 -133.04 -26.04 -20.64
CA PHE A 250 -132.81 -24.70 -20.11
C PHE A 250 -131.64 -24.07 -20.85
N ASP A 251 -131.82 -22.84 -21.33
CA ASP A 251 -130.77 -22.10 -22.02
C ASP A 251 -129.92 -21.25 -21.06
N THR A 252 -128.87 -20.65 -21.60
CA THR A 252 -127.95 -19.78 -20.86
C THR A 252 -128.36 -18.30 -20.90
N SER A 253 -129.54 -17.98 -21.42
CA SER A 253 -129.98 -16.58 -21.62
C SER A 253 -130.17 -15.80 -20.32
N HIS A 254 -130.37 -16.50 -19.20
CA HIS A 254 -130.50 -15.93 -17.86
C HIS A 254 -129.18 -15.92 -17.07
N CYS A 255 -128.07 -16.37 -17.66
CA CYS A 255 -126.75 -16.23 -17.04
C CYS A 255 -126.33 -14.76 -17.07
N SER A 256 -126.06 -14.18 -15.89
CA SER A 256 -125.59 -12.79 -15.78
C SER A 256 -124.12 -12.61 -16.21
N VAL A 257 -123.40 -13.71 -16.45
CA VAL A 257 -122.01 -13.73 -16.90
C VAL A 257 -121.96 -14.11 -18.39
N THR A 258 -121.13 -13.40 -19.15
CA THR A 258 -120.99 -13.59 -20.60
C THR A 258 -120.35 -14.94 -20.95
N ASP A 259 -120.55 -15.42 -22.18
CA ASP A 259 -119.90 -16.62 -22.72
C ASP A 259 -118.40 -16.45 -23.02
N GLN A 260 -117.90 -15.22 -22.92
CA GLN A 260 -116.49 -14.85 -23.12
C GLN A 260 -115.67 -14.87 -21.83
N ALA A 261 -116.23 -15.33 -20.70
CA ALA A 261 -115.54 -15.31 -19.41
C ALA A 261 -114.20 -16.07 -19.43
N GLU A 262 -114.16 -17.25 -20.07
CA GLU A 262 -112.93 -18.03 -20.22
C GLU A 262 -111.87 -17.34 -21.09
N ASP A 263 -112.29 -16.66 -22.17
CA ASP A 263 -111.39 -15.87 -23.02
C ASP A 263 -110.84 -14.65 -22.28
N GLU A 264 -111.66 -14.01 -21.44
CA GLU A 264 -111.25 -12.90 -20.57
C GLU A 264 -110.24 -13.38 -19.52
N LEU A 265 -110.50 -14.51 -18.85
CA LEU A 265 -109.55 -15.09 -17.89
C LEU A 265 -108.20 -15.34 -18.56
N THR A 266 -108.18 -16.01 -19.72
CA THR A 266 -106.96 -16.27 -20.49
C THR A 266 -106.22 -14.98 -20.85
N ARG A 267 -106.95 -13.92 -21.22
CA ARG A 267 -106.36 -12.61 -21.51
C ARG A 267 -105.74 -11.98 -20.26
N THR A 268 -106.42 -12.07 -19.11
CA THR A 268 -105.92 -11.51 -17.84
C THR A 268 -104.73 -12.27 -17.28
N GLU A 269 -104.71 -13.61 -17.41
CA GLU A 269 -103.55 -14.46 -17.10
C GLU A 269 -102.34 -14.05 -17.94
N HIS A 270 -102.53 -13.91 -19.27
CA HIS A 270 -101.47 -13.42 -20.13
C HIS A 270 -101.00 -12.01 -19.73
N GLY A 271 -101.93 -11.14 -19.32
CA GLY A 271 -101.61 -9.79 -18.83
C GLY A 271 -100.78 -9.79 -17.54
N TYR A 272 -101.08 -10.70 -16.61
CA TYR A 272 -100.32 -10.90 -15.37
C TYR A 272 -98.91 -11.45 -15.65
N ASP A 273 -98.81 -12.50 -16.46
CA ASP A 273 -97.53 -13.15 -16.77
C ASP A 273 -96.53 -12.25 -17.51
N HIS A 274 -97.03 -11.29 -18.29
CA HIS A 274 -96.22 -10.36 -19.09
C HIS A 274 -96.19 -8.94 -18.53
N MET A 275 -96.58 -8.77 -17.26
CA MET A 275 -96.62 -7.44 -16.67
C MET A 275 -95.22 -6.85 -16.48
N SER A 276 -95.10 -5.54 -16.71
CA SER A 276 -93.88 -4.81 -16.41
C SER A 276 -94.09 -4.00 -15.13
N ILE A 277 -93.31 -4.32 -14.10
CA ILE A 277 -93.29 -3.56 -12.85
C ILE A 277 -92.15 -2.54 -12.96
N PRO A 278 -92.42 -1.22 -12.94
CA PRO A 278 -91.39 -0.19 -13.17
C PRO A 278 -90.16 -0.33 -12.26
N VAL A 279 -90.35 -0.71 -10.99
CA VAL A 279 -89.23 -0.89 -10.05
C VAL A 279 -88.26 -1.99 -10.51
N MET A 280 -88.75 -3.06 -11.15
CA MET A 280 -87.90 -4.13 -11.68
C MET A 280 -87.01 -3.63 -12.81
N ASN A 281 -87.53 -2.74 -13.66
CA ASN A 281 -86.75 -2.14 -14.74
C ASN A 281 -85.66 -1.22 -14.18
N LEU A 282 -85.99 -0.40 -13.16
CA LEU A 282 -85.02 0.49 -12.50
C LEU A 282 -83.91 -0.29 -11.80
N VAL A 283 -84.26 -1.37 -11.07
CA VAL A 283 -83.29 -2.28 -10.43
C VAL A 283 -82.40 -2.93 -11.48
N THR A 284 -82.98 -3.42 -12.58
CA THR A 284 -82.23 -4.06 -13.67
C THR A 284 -81.25 -3.08 -14.31
N GLU A 285 -81.63 -1.82 -14.49
CA GLU A 285 -80.75 -0.79 -15.02
C GLU A 285 -79.63 -0.44 -14.04
N ALA A 286 -79.96 -0.27 -12.74
CA ALA A 286 -78.99 0.00 -11.69
C ALA A 286 -77.88 -1.07 -11.62
N LEU A 287 -78.25 -2.35 -11.77
CA LEU A 287 -77.32 -3.49 -11.74
C LEU A 287 -76.36 -3.57 -12.94
N LYS A 288 -76.57 -2.79 -14.01
CA LYS A 288 -75.65 -2.73 -15.15
C LYS A 288 -74.43 -1.84 -14.90
N HIS A 289 -74.47 -1.00 -13.86
CA HIS A 289 -73.38 -0.08 -13.55
C HIS A 289 -72.38 -0.70 -12.58
N ASP A 290 -71.09 -0.36 -12.73
CA ASP A 290 -70.04 -0.85 -11.82
C ASP A 290 -70.26 -0.41 -10.36
N TYR A 291 -70.89 0.76 -10.17
CA TYR A 291 -71.28 1.33 -8.88
C TYR A 291 -72.75 1.07 -8.53
N TRP A 292 -73.27 -0.12 -8.87
CA TRP A 292 -74.68 -0.51 -8.75
C TRP A 292 -75.32 -0.24 -7.38
N CYS A 293 -74.55 -0.28 -6.28
CA CYS A 293 -75.07 -0.16 -4.92
C CYS A 293 -75.68 1.22 -4.63
N GLN A 294 -75.09 2.30 -5.16
CA GLN A 294 -75.59 3.66 -4.93
C GLN A 294 -76.94 3.93 -5.61
N PRO A 295 -77.11 3.67 -6.92
CA PRO A 295 -78.42 3.76 -7.57
C PRO A 295 -79.48 2.88 -6.91
N LEU A 296 -79.13 1.65 -6.49
CA LEU A 296 -80.09 0.78 -5.79
C LEU A 296 -80.55 1.38 -4.46
N LYS A 297 -79.63 1.96 -3.66
CA LYS A 297 -79.99 2.68 -2.44
C LYS A 297 -80.97 3.81 -2.73
N THR A 298 -80.69 4.63 -3.73
CA THR A 298 -81.58 5.74 -4.11
C THR A 298 -82.97 5.26 -4.54
N ILE A 299 -83.06 4.14 -5.26
CA ILE A 299 -84.35 3.59 -5.74
C ILE A 299 -85.15 2.95 -4.59
N LEU A 300 -84.49 2.21 -3.70
CA LEU A 300 -85.14 1.32 -2.74
C LEU A 300 -85.21 1.88 -1.32
N ASP A 301 -84.31 2.80 -0.99
CA ASP A 301 -84.12 3.41 0.31
C ASP A 301 -83.91 4.92 0.11
N PRO A 302 -84.85 5.62 -0.55
CA PRO A 302 -84.72 7.05 -0.79
C PRO A 302 -84.52 7.76 0.55
N PRO A 303 -83.56 8.69 0.65
CA PRO A 303 -83.36 9.45 1.88
C PRO A 303 -84.70 10.10 2.25
N GLU A 304 -85.09 10.00 3.53
CA GLU A 304 -86.24 10.77 4.04
C GLU A 304 -86.00 12.23 3.68
N THR A 305 -86.75 12.73 2.70
CA THR A 305 -86.88 14.16 2.51
C THR A 305 -87.60 14.64 3.74
N VAL A 306 -86.85 15.22 4.67
CA VAL A 306 -87.41 16.12 5.67
C VAL A 306 -88.25 17.11 4.86
N GLU A 307 -89.57 16.98 4.94
CA GLU A 307 -90.48 18.02 4.45
C GLU A 307 -90.11 19.26 5.26
N VAL A 308 -89.25 20.09 4.68
CA VAL A 308 -89.00 21.45 5.15
C VAL A 308 -90.33 22.14 4.95
N SER A 309 -91.15 22.17 6.00
CA SER A 309 -92.38 22.95 6.03
C SER A 309 -91.98 24.39 5.78
N ASP A 310 -92.39 24.91 4.62
CA ASP A 310 -92.36 26.33 4.26
C ASP A 310 -93.25 27.12 5.22
N GLU A 311 -92.72 27.50 6.39
CA GLU A 311 -93.30 28.56 7.23
C GLU A 311 -92.16 29.41 7.82
N GLU A 312 -92.14 30.66 7.37
CA GLU A 312 -91.64 31.88 8.04
C GLU A 312 -90.16 32.32 7.94
N GLU A 313 -89.96 33.21 6.94
CA GLU A 313 -89.27 34.52 6.89
C GLU A 313 -87.84 34.76 7.46
N PRO A 314 -87.01 35.54 6.72
CA PRO A 314 -85.67 35.92 7.15
C PRO A 314 -85.71 37.16 8.04
N ILE A 315 -85.10 37.09 9.22
CA ILE A 315 -84.74 38.28 10.02
C ILE A 315 -83.23 38.45 9.97
N GLY A 316 -82.84 39.66 9.60
CA GLY A 316 -81.47 40.06 9.31
C GLY A 316 -80.54 40.15 10.52
N ASP A 317 -79.25 40.20 10.17
CA ASP A 317 -78.26 41.20 10.60
C ASP A 317 -78.29 41.64 12.07
N ASP A 318 -77.30 41.22 12.86
CA ASP A 318 -76.23 42.13 13.35
C ASP A 318 -75.19 41.39 14.23
N GLY A 319 -73.91 41.71 14.04
CA GLY A 319 -72.99 41.98 15.16
C GLY A 319 -72.01 40.91 15.69
N GLY A 320 -70.71 41.24 15.60
CA GLY A 320 -69.66 40.94 16.59
C GLY A 320 -68.81 39.69 16.31
N ASN A 321 -67.69 39.75 15.59
CA ASN A 321 -66.37 40.18 16.06
C ASN A 321 -66.19 40.22 17.58
N ASP A 322 -65.61 39.16 18.14
CA ASP A 322 -64.62 39.25 19.21
C ASP A 322 -63.52 38.23 18.91
N GLY A 323 -62.34 38.75 18.60
CA GLY A 323 -61.11 38.00 18.74
C GLY A 323 -60.68 38.03 20.20
N ASP A 324 -60.08 36.94 20.65
CA ASP A 324 -59.06 36.99 21.69
C ASP A 324 -57.99 35.95 21.35
N ASP A 325 -56.80 36.50 21.12
CA ASP A 325 -55.50 35.87 21.26
C ASP A 325 -55.28 35.43 22.72
N ASP A 326 -54.49 34.36 22.91
CA ASP A 326 -53.43 34.19 23.93
C ASP A 326 -53.22 32.68 24.18
N ASN A 327 -52.15 32.08 23.64
CA ASN A 327 -50.77 32.07 24.15
C ASN A 327 -50.54 31.13 25.36
N HIS A 328 -49.92 29.97 25.07
CA HIS A 328 -48.84 29.30 25.81
C HIS A 328 -48.31 28.21 24.86
N GLY A 329 -47.02 28.04 24.53
CA GLY A 329 -45.80 28.35 25.26
C GLY A 329 -45.05 27.03 25.53
N ASP A 330 -43.75 27.01 25.19
CA ASP A 330 -42.70 26.03 25.49
C ASP A 330 -42.70 24.68 24.75
N ASP A 331 -41.58 24.14 24.26
CA ASP A 331 -40.18 24.58 24.03
C ASP A 331 -39.53 23.40 23.25
N GLY A 332 -38.55 23.61 22.37
CA GLY A 332 -37.12 23.49 22.74
C GLY A 332 -36.78 22.04 23.11
N ASP A 333 -35.89 21.31 22.43
CA ASP A 333 -34.46 21.60 22.46
C ASP A 333 -33.73 20.86 21.32
N GLY A 334 -32.83 21.58 20.66
CA GLY A 334 -31.67 21.01 19.99
C GLY A 334 -30.42 21.10 20.87
N PHE A 335 -29.32 20.60 20.31
CA PHE A 335 -27.92 20.52 20.80
C PHE A 335 -27.53 19.22 21.52
N GLU A 336 -26.75 18.35 20.86
CA GLU A 336 -25.28 18.42 20.79
C GLU A 336 -24.73 17.60 19.61
#